data_AF-A0A838UVS8-F1
#
_entry.id   AF-A0A838UVS8-F1
#
_cell.length_a   1.000
_cell.length_b   1.000
_cell.length_c   1.000
_cell.angle_alpha   90.00
_cell.angle_beta   90.00
_cell.angle_gamma   90.00
#
_symmetry.space_group_name_H-M   'P 1'
#
loop_
_entity.id
_entity.type
_entity.pdbx_description
1 polymer ?
#
loop_
_entity_poly.entity_id
_entity_poly.type
_entity_poly.pdbx_seq_one_letter_code
_entity_poly.pdbx_strand_id
1 'polypeptide(L)'
;RRLDQVEAALCVSLGRDPSQPELGAAMACTIADLRELLVLRARQICSLDVPLGDGTDTALADILADVLTRPKSKAALLADAIASLSPKEQTLLRQRFGVDGETVTPRRVVAEQMGVTPKDVQRLEQGAQRKIAHYLAYGAA
;
A
#
# COMPACT_ATOMS: atom_id res chain seq x y z
N ARG A 1 -14.97 13.00 19.76
CA ARG A 1 -15.62 13.97 20.67
C ARG A 1 -15.18 15.42 20.41
N ARG A 2 -13.90 15.79 20.54
CA ARG A 2 -13.45 17.18 20.27
C ARG A 2 -13.48 17.56 18.78
N LEU A 3 -13.12 16.62 17.90
CA LEU A 3 -13.24 16.78 16.44
C LEU A 3 -14.68 17.07 15.99
N ASP A 4 -15.66 16.29 16.49
CA ASP A 4 -17.08 16.42 16.10
C ASP A 4 -17.67 17.79 16.47
N GLN A 5 -17.25 18.34 17.61
CA GLN A 5 -17.68 19.67 18.07
C GLN A 5 -17.14 20.79 17.16
N VAL A 6 -15.88 20.68 16.74
CA VAL A 6 -15.23 21.66 15.86
C VAL A 6 -15.79 21.57 14.44
N GLU A 7 -16.01 20.36 13.94
CA GLU A 7 -16.62 20.10 12.63
C GLU A 7 -18.06 20.65 12.56
N ALA A 8 -18.90 20.39 13.57
CA ALA A 8 -20.25 20.92 13.64
C ALA A 8 -20.28 22.45 13.76
N ALA A 9 -19.41 23.04 14.58
CA ALA A 9 -19.30 24.49 14.71
C ALA A 9 -18.89 25.16 13.39
N LEU A 10 -17.93 24.55 12.67
CA LEU A 10 -17.49 25.04 11.36
C LEU A 10 -18.58 24.91 10.30
N CYS A 11 -19.30 23.78 10.27
CA CYS A 11 -20.40 23.55 9.34
C CYS A 11 -21.50 24.61 9.52
N VAL A 12 -21.87 24.94 10.76
CA VAL A 12 -22.82 26.02 11.08
C VAL A 12 -22.29 27.39 10.64
N SER A 13 -21.00 27.67 10.86
CA SER A 13 -20.40 28.97 10.49
C SER A 13 -20.21 29.18 8.99
N LEU A 14 -19.91 28.10 8.24
CA LEU A 14 -19.59 28.14 6.82
C LEU A 14 -20.81 27.84 5.94
N GLY A 15 -21.89 27.27 6.51
CA GLY A 15 -23.06 26.80 5.76
C GLY A 15 -22.76 25.65 4.79
N ARG A 16 -21.58 25.03 4.92
CA ARG A 16 -21.07 23.91 4.11
C ARG A 16 -20.12 23.07 4.94
N ASP A 17 -19.81 21.86 4.46
CA ASP A 17 -18.81 21.04 5.10
C ASP A 17 -17.41 21.68 5.05
N PRO A 18 -16.69 21.70 6.19
CA PRO A 18 -15.33 22.25 6.27
C PRO A 18 -14.31 21.37 5.57
N SER A 19 -13.34 22.00 4.90
CA SER A 19 -12.23 21.29 4.26
C SER A 19 -11.16 20.86 5.29
N GLN A 20 -10.37 19.83 4.95
CA GLN A 20 -9.27 19.34 5.81
C GLN A 20 -8.30 20.45 6.30
N PRO A 21 -7.83 21.39 5.46
CA PRO A 21 -6.98 22.48 5.95
C PRO A 21 -7.71 23.44 6.90
N GLU A 22 -8.99 23.72 6.69
CA GLU A 22 -9.82 24.55 7.60
C GLU A 22 -10.02 23.85 8.96
N LEU A 23 -10.24 22.52 8.94
CA LEU A 23 -10.35 21.68 10.13
C LEU A 23 -9.05 21.64 10.94
N GLY A 24 -7.91 21.48 10.25
CA GLY A 24 -6.57 21.48 10.87
C GLY A 24 -6.23 22.81 11.53
N ALA A 25 -6.55 23.92 10.86
CA ALA A 25 -6.38 25.25 11.42
C ALA A 25 -7.24 25.46 12.69
N ALA A 26 -8.51 25.04 12.66
CA ALA A 26 -9.41 25.17 13.81
C ALA A 26 -9.05 24.24 14.98
N MET A 27 -8.44 23.08 14.70
CA MET A 27 -7.95 22.15 15.71
C MET A 27 -6.52 22.44 16.19
N ALA A 28 -5.84 23.43 15.60
CA ALA A 28 -4.44 23.77 15.85
C ALA A 28 -3.51 22.55 15.74
N CYS A 29 -3.77 21.65 14.80
CA CYS A 29 -2.96 20.47 14.52
C CYS A 29 -2.44 20.47 13.08
N THR A 30 -1.37 19.71 12.81
CA THR A 30 -0.87 19.59 11.44
C THR A 30 -1.84 18.76 10.60
N ILE A 31 -1.80 18.92 9.27
CA ILE A 31 -2.61 18.11 8.33
C ILE A 31 -2.28 16.61 8.48
N ALA A 32 -1.03 16.27 8.83
CA ALA A 32 -0.62 14.90 9.08
C ALA A 32 -1.32 14.33 10.33
N ASP A 33 -1.32 15.08 11.44
CA ASP A 33 -1.98 14.67 12.68
C ASP A 33 -3.50 14.61 12.52
N LEU A 34 -4.09 15.53 11.75
CA LEU A 34 -5.51 15.52 11.41
C LEU A 34 -5.87 14.25 10.63
N ARG A 35 -5.05 13.86 9.65
CA ARG A 35 -5.25 12.63 8.88
C ARG A 35 -5.18 11.39 9.77
N GLU A 36 -4.21 11.33 10.66
CA GLU A 36 -4.10 10.23 11.62
C GLU A 36 -5.31 10.17 12.55
N LEU A 37 -5.78 11.31 13.06
CA LEU A 37 -6.95 11.40 13.92
C LEU A 37 -8.24 11.01 13.17
N LEU A 38 -8.38 11.37 11.89
CA LEU A 38 -9.49 10.95 11.04
C LEU A 38 -9.48 9.43 10.78
N VAL A 39 -8.30 8.84 10.56
CA VAL A 39 -8.14 7.38 10.43
C VAL A 39 -8.51 6.68 11.74
N LEU A 40 -8.08 7.22 12.87
CA LEU A 40 -8.44 6.69 14.20
C LEU A 40 -9.94 6.84 14.49
N ARG A 41 -10.59 7.93 14.05
CA ARG A 41 -12.06 8.12 14.12
C ARG A 41 -12.80 7.10 13.26
N ALA A 42 -12.32 6.84 12.05
CA ALA A 42 -12.89 5.87 11.12
C ALA A 42 -12.81 4.42 11.61
N ARG A 43 -12.04 4.15 12.69
CA ARG A 43 -12.02 2.86 13.39
C ARG A 43 -13.22 2.63 14.32
N GLN A 44 -14.29 3.42 14.23
CA GLN A 44 -15.58 2.94 14.75
C GLN A 44 -15.88 1.61 14.08
N ILE A 45 -16.00 0.55 14.89
CA ILE A 45 -16.37 -0.79 14.42
C ILE A 45 -17.76 -0.67 13.80
N CYS A 46 -17.82 -0.51 12.48
CA CYS A 46 -19.05 -0.61 11.73
C CYS A 46 -19.46 -2.09 11.67
N SER A 47 -20.75 -2.35 11.83
CA SER A 47 -21.25 -3.72 11.64
C SER A 47 -20.99 -4.13 10.18
N LEU A 48 -20.46 -5.33 9.99
CA LEU A 48 -20.25 -5.92 8.66
C LEU A 48 -21.58 -6.24 7.96
N ASP A 49 -22.68 -6.30 8.72
CA ASP A 49 -24.04 -6.58 8.25
C ASP A 49 -24.80 -5.32 7.78
N VAL A 50 -24.14 -4.17 7.69
CA VAL A 50 -24.78 -2.94 7.20
C VAL A 50 -25.08 -3.10 5.70
N PRO A 51 -26.36 -3.00 5.27
CA PRO A 51 -26.70 -3.02 3.86
C PRO A 51 -26.24 -1.72 3.20
N LEU A 52 -25.52 -1.84 2.09
CA LEU A 52 -25.03 -0.70 1.33
C LEU A 52 -25.95 -0.46 0.12
N GLY A 53 -27.02 0.32 0.34
CA GLY A 53 -27.89 0.82 -0.72
C GLY A 53 -29.36 0.40 -0.61
N ASP A 54 -30.22 1.22 -1.22
CA ASP A 54 -31.67 1.08 -1.20
C ASP A 54 -32.09 0.01 -2.22
N GLY A 55 -32.03 -1.28 -1.83
CA GLY A 55 -32.57 -2.38 -2.64
C GLY A 55 -31.58 -3.47 -3.07
N THR A 56 -30.37 -3.51 -2.51
CA THR A 56 -29.41 -4.60 -2.73
C THR A 56 -29.09 -5.31 -1.41
N ASP A 57 -29.25 -6.64 -1.35
CA ASP A 57 -28.86 -7.50 -0.20
C ASP A 57 -27.34 -7.57 0.02
N THR A 58 -26.56 -6.64 -0.52
CA THR A 58 -25.10 -6.65 -0.45
C THR A 58 -24.65 -6.02 0.87
N ALA A 59 -24.13 -6.87 1.76
CA ALA A 59 -23.56 -6.42 3.01
C ALA A 59 -22.15 -5.84 2.80
N LEU A 60 -21.72 -4.95 3.69
CA LEU A 60 -20.32 -4.51 3.74
C LEU A 60 -19.35 -5.70 3.84
N ALA A 61 -19.75 -6.79 4.51
CA ALA A 61 -19.02 -8.06 4.56
C ALA A 61 -18.74 -8.66 3.17
N ASP A 62 -19.71 -8.61 2.25
CA ASP A 62 -19.60 -9.22 0.92
C ASP A 62 -18.66 -8.43 0.01
N ILE A 63 -18.69 -7.10 0.12
CA ILE A 63 -17.75 -6.21 -0.58
C ILE A 63 -16.33 -6.39 -0.04
N LEU A 64 -16.19 -6.49 1.29
CA LEU A 64 -14.89 -6.71 1.91
C LEU A 64 -14.34 -8.08 1.55
N ALA A 65 -15.20 -9.11 1.54
CA ALA A 65 -14.84 -10.44 1.05
C ALA A 65 -14.36 -10.37 -0.40
N ASP A 66 -15.05 -9.66 -1.30
CA ASP A 66 -14.60 -9.51 -2.69
C ASP A 66 -13.28 -8.72 -2.81
N VAL A 67 -13.06 -7.65 -2.04
CA VAL A 67 -11.79 -6.90 -2.04
C VAL A 67 -10.63 -7.73 -1.47
N LEU A 68 -10.90 -8.54 -0.44
CA LEU A 68 -9.91 -9.40 0.20
C LEU A 68 -9.66 -10.72 -0.56
N THR A 69 -10.65 -11.20 -1.33
CA THR A 69 -10.57 -12.43 -2.12
C THR A 69 -10.27 -12.21 -3.59
N ARG A 70 -10.32 -10.96 -4.09
CA ARG A 70 -9.80 -10.62 -5.42
C ARG A 70 -8.34 -11.10 -5.49
N PRO A 71 -8.03 -12.09 -6.34
CA PRO A 71 -6.66 -12.50 -6.51
C PRO A 71 -5.92 -11.28 -7.05
N LYS A 72 -4.98 -10.73 -6.26
CA LYS A 72 -3.94 -9.86 -6.82
C LYS A 72 -3.41 -10.61 -8.04
N SER A 73 -3.37 -9.94 -9.19
CA SER A 73 -2.79 -10.56 -10.38
C SER A 73 -1.40 -11.09 -10.01
N LYS A 74 -0.96 -12.21 -10.61
CA LYS A 74 0.37 -12.77 -10.32
C LYS A 74 1.47 -11.69 -10.47
N ALA A 75 1.25 -10.71 -11.35
CA ALA A 75 2.08 -9.52 -11.49
C ALA A 75 2.07 -8.60 -10.27
N ALA A 76 0.91 -8.31 -9.66
CA ALA A 76 0.81 -7.50 -8.45
C ALA A 76 1.45 -8.19 -7.23
N LEU A 77 1.27 -9.51 -7.08
CA LEU A 77 1.93 -10.28 -6.01
C LEU A 77 3.45 -10.27 -6.17
N LEU A 78 3.94 -10.40 -7.40
CA LEU A 78 5.36 -10.32 -7.70
C LEU A 78 5.91 -8.92 -7.44
N ALA A 79 5.18 -7.87 -7.80
CA ALA A 79 5.58 -6.48 -7.53
C ALA A 79 5.71 -6.21 -6.03
N ASP A 80 4.74 -6.65 -5.22
CA ASP A 80 4.81 -6.52 -3.76
C ASP A 80 5.98 -7.33 -3.16
N ALA A 81 6.21 -8.55 -3.67
CA ALA A 81 7.33 -9.38 -3.22
C ALA A 81 8.68 -8.73 -3.55
N ILE A 82 8.81 -8.11 -4.74
CA ILE A 82 10.02 -7.38 -5.13
C ILE A 82 10.19 -6.13 -4.27
N ALA A 83 9.11 -5.39 -3.98
CA ALA A 83 9.15 -4.21 -3.12
C ALA A 83 9.63 -4.52 -1.69
N SER A 84 9.45 -5.77 -1.21
CA SER A 84 9.95 -6.22 0.09
C SER A 84 11.47 -6.47 0.15
N LEU A 85 12.15 -6.53 -1.00
CA LEU A 85 13.60 -6.81 -1.08
C LEU A 85 14.45 -5.57 -0.82
N SER A 86 15.76 -5.76 -0.61
CA SER A 86 16.68 -4.63 -0.48
C SER A 86 16.80 -3.84 -1.80
N PRO A 87 17.11 -2.53 -1.78
CA PRO A 87 17.22 -1.71 -2.99
C PRO A 87 18.18 -2.26 -4.05
N LYS A 88 19.28 -2.91 -3.60
CA LYS A 88 20.24 -3.59 -4.47
C LYS A 88 19.63 -4.81 -5.17
N GLU A 89 18.85 -5.62 -4.45
CA GLU A 89 18.18 -6.81 -5.00
C GLU A 89 17.05 -6.41 -5.96
N GLN A 90 16.31 -5.34 -5.65
CA GLN A 90 15.27 -4.78 -6.52
C GLN A 90 15.85 -4.34 -7.87
N THR A 91 16.89 -3.51 -7.84
CA THR A 91 17.56 -2.99 -9.05
C THR A 91 18.10 -4.13 -9.91
N LEU A 92 18.76 -5.11 -9.27
CA LEU A 92 19.29 -6.28 -9.95
C LEU A 92 18.17 -7.11 -10.60
N LEU A 93 17.04 -7.34 -9.94
CA LEU A 93 15.93 -8.11 -10.48
C LEU A 93 15.22 -7.39 -11.63
N ARG A 94 15.02 -6.06 -11.52
CA ARG A 94 14.42 -5.25 -12.60
C ARG A 94 15.26 -5.34 -13.87
N GLN A 95 16.58 -5.15 -13.77
CA GLN A 95 17.49 -5.25 -14.91
C GLN A 95 17.62 -6.67 -15.46
N ARG A 96 17.67 -7.69 -14.59
CA ARG A 96 17.85 -9.09 -15.02
C ARG A 96 16.64 -9.68 -15.73
N PHE A 97 15.44 -9.30 -15.30
CA PHE A 97 14.17 -9.93 -15.71
C PHE A 97 13.22 -8.97 -16.43
N GLY A 98 13.60 -7.70 -16.59
CA GLY A 98 12.79 -6.70 -17.29
C GLY A 98 11.49 -6.35 -16.57
N VAL A 99 11.51 -6.37 -15.23
CA VAL A 99 10.35 -6.00 -14.41
C VAL A 99 10.13 -4.48 -14.52
N ASP A 100 8.88 -4.03 -14.47
CA ASP A 100 8.49 -2.61 -14.59
C ASP A 100 8.86 -1.94 -15.94
N GLY A 101 9.07 -2.74 -17.00
CA GLY A 101 9.35 -2.24 -18.35
C GLY A 101 10.83 -2.04 -18.66
N GLU A 102 11.73 -2.51 -17.79
CA GLU A 102 13.16 -2.56 -18.08
C GLU A 102 13.53 -3.64 -19.11
N THR A 103 14.69 -3.51 -19.76
CA THR A 103 15.18 -4.51 -20.71
C THR A 103 15.92 -5.64 -20.00
N VAL A 104 15.59 -6.89 -20.36
CA VAL A 104 16.29 -8.08 -19.86
C VAL A 104 17.78 -8.00 -20.17
N THR A 105 18.58 -7.94 -19.11
CA THR A 105 20.03 -7.75 -19.20
C THR A 105 20.77 -9.00 -18.70
N PRO A 106 21.83 -9.47 -19.41
CA PRO A 106 22.65 -10.60 -18.96
C PRO A 106 23.41 -10.29 -17.67
N ARG A 107 23.66 -11.30 -16.83
CA ARG A 107 24.42 -11.16 -15.56
C ARG A 107 25.74 -10.41 -15.70
N ARG A 108 26.48 -10.66 -16.78
CA ARG A 108 27.76 -10.02 -17.04
C ARG A 108 27.62 -8.50 -17.16
N VAL A 109 26.62 -8.04 -17.92
CA VAL A 109 26.37 -6.62 -18.15
C VAL A 109 25.84 -5.95 -16.88
N VAL A 110 24.95 -6.63 -16.14
CA VAL A 110 24.49 -6.16 -14.82
C VAL A 110 25.65 -6.06 -13.82
N ALA A 111 26.57 -7.03 -13.83
CA ALA A 111 27.76 -7.02 -12.98
C ALA A 111 28.66 -5.80 -13.28
N GLU A 112 28.88 -5.52 -14.57
CA GLU A 112 29.63 -4.34 -15.02
C GLU A 112 28.93 -3.03 -14.60
N GLN A 113 27.62 -2.92 -14.75
CA GLN A 113 26.84 -1.73 -14.36
C GLN A 113 26.80 -1.48 -12.85
N MET A 114 26.74 -2.54 -12.04
CA MET A 114 26.71 -2.42 -10.58
C MET A 114 28.11 -2.40 -9.94
N GLY A 115 29.18 -2.54 -10.73
CA GLY A 115 30.55 -2.60 -10.22
C GLY A 115 30.82 -3.82 -9.33
N VAL A 116 30.16 -4.96 -9.60
CA VAL A 116 30.29 -6.21 -8.83
C VAL A 116 30.78 -7.36 -9.71
N THR A 117 31.15 -8.48 -9.10
CA THR A 117 31.51 -9.67 -9.88
C THR A 117 30.28 -10.41 -10.38
N PRO A 118 30.34 -11.15 -11.50
CA PRO A 118 29.24 -12.02 -11.95
C PRO A 118 28.80 -13.05 -10.89
N LYS A 119 29.74 -13.49 -10.04
CA LYS A 119 29.47 -14.41 -8.92
C LYS A 119 28.66 -13.73 -7.82
N ASP A 120 28.88 -12.44 -7.57
CA ASP A 120 28.06 -11.66 -6.63
C ASP A 120 26.64 -11.44 -7.16
N VAL A 121 26.47 -11.19 -8.46
CA VAL A 121 25.15 -11.12 -9.11
C VAL A 121 24.40 -12.44 -8.89
N GLN A 122 25.04 -13.58 -9.13
CA GLN A 122 24.44 -14.90 -8.89
C GLN A 122 24.03 -15.11 -7.41
N ARG A 123 24.86 -14.68 -6.47
CA ARG A 123 24.57 -14.78 -5.03
C ARG A 123 23.36 -13.91 -4.65
N LEU A 124 23.30 -12.68 -5.16
CA LEU A 124 22.17 -11.78 -4.95
C LEU A 124 20.88 -12.33 -5.56
N GLU A 125 20.92 -12.90 -6.76
CA GLU A 125 19.77 -13.55 -7.38
C GLU A 125 19.23 -14.69 -6.52
N GLN A 126 20.10 -15.58 -6.02
CA GLN A 126 19.69 -16.69 -5.16
C GLN A 126 19.09 -16.20 -3.84
N GLY A 127 19.65 -15.16 -3.25
CA GLY A 127 19.12 -14.52 -2.04
C GLY A 127 17.72 -13.93 -2.27
N ALA A 128 17.55 -13.20 -3.38
CA ALA A 128 16.30 -12.59 -3.76
C ALA A 128 15.21 -13.63 -4.09
N GLN A 129 15.54 -14.69 -4.84
CA GLN A 129 14.61 -15.78 -5.16
C GLN A 129 14.11 -16.49 -3.90
N ARG A 130 14.98 -16.73 -2.92
CA ARG A 130 14.58 -17.34 -1.63
C ARG A 130 13.62 -16.45 -0.86
N LYS A 131 13.87 -15.14 -0.82
CA LYS A 131 13.00 -14.16 -0.14
C LYS A 131 11.64 -14.04 -0.82
N ILE A 132 11.61 -13.98 -2.16
CA ILE A 132 10.35 -13.98 -2.93
C ILE A 132 9.57 -15.27 -2.68
N ALA A 133 10.23 -16.43 -2.74
CA ALA A 133 9.58 -17.72 -2.46
C ALA A 133 8.98 -17.76 -1.04
N HIS A 134 9.70 -17.24 -0.04
CA HIS A 134 9.20 -17.12 1.32
C HIS A 134 8.00 -16.17 1.43
N TYR A 135 8.08 -14.99 0.80
CA TYR A 135 7.00 -14.00 0.78
C TYR A 135 5.72 -14.54 0.16
N LEU A 136 5.85 -15.28 -0.96
CA LEU A 136 4.71 -15.91 -1.62
C LEU A 136 4.12 -17.08 -0.84
N ALA A 137 4.93 -17.79 -0.04
CA ALA A 137 4.48 -18.94 0.74
C ALA A 137 3.83 -18.55 2.09
N TYR A 138 4.33 -17.51 2.75
CA TYR A 138 3.95 -17.17 4.12
C TYR A 138 3.37 -15.76 4.29
N GLY A 139 3.32 -14.94 3.24
CA GLY A 139 2.91 -13.53 3.32
C GLY A 139 4.02 -12.62 3.87
N ALA A 140 3.77 -11.31 3.86
CA ALA A 140 4.67 -10.31 4.44
C ALA A 140 4.82 -10.56 5.95
N ALA A 141 6.05 -10.79 6.40
CA ALA A 141 6.40 -10.81 7.82
C ALA A 141 6.58 -9.38 8.35
#